data_AF-A0A3P7JG29-F1
#
_entry.id   AF-A0A3P7JG29-F1
#
_cell.length_a   1.000
_cell.length_b   1.000
_cell.length_c   1.000
_cell.angle_alpha   90.00
_cell.angle_beta   90.00
_cell.angle_gamma   90.00
#
_symmetry.space_group_name_H-M   'P 1'
#
loop_
_entity.id
_entity.type
_entity.pdbx_description
1 polymer ?
#
loop_
_entity_poly.entity_id
_entity_poly.type
_entity_poly.pdbx_seq_one_letter_code
_entity_poly.pdbx_strand_id
1 'polypeptide(L)' 'MTAEGSEKVKVAVRVRPFNKRELDLGTKAVVRMCNGQTILDHISDDKQPKTFAFDHSFYSTDPNDPNFAGELA' A
#
# COMPACT_ATOMS: atom_id res chain seq x y z
N MET A 1 5.87 -1.03 38.11
CA MET A 1 4.71 -0.34 37.52
C MET A 1 4.96 -0.15 36.03
N THR A 2 4.40 -1.00 35.18
CA THR A 2 4.12 -0.69 33.76
C THR A 2 2.92 -1.54 33.37
N ALA A 3 1.87 -0.87 32.91
CA ALA A 3 0.51 -1.37 32.79
C ALA A 3 0.37 -2.55 31.83
N GLU A 4 -0.41 -3.54 32.26
CA GLU A 4 -0.95 -4.62 31.43
C GLU A 4 -1.96 -4.07 30.40
N GLY A 5 -1.87 -4.60 29.18
CA GLY A 5 -3.03 -4.79 28.32
C GLY A 5 -3.57 -3.57 27.59
N SER A 6 -2.78 -2.96 26.71
CA SER A 6 -3.32 -2.22 25.56
C SER A 6 -2.56 -2.62 24.31
N GLU A 7 -2.78 -3.86 23.88
CA GLU A 7 -2.25 -4.35 22.61
C GLU A 7 -2.92 -3.53 21.49
N LYS A 8 -2.12 -2.69 20.82
CA LYS A 8 -2.59 -1.94 19.66
C LYS A 8 -2.76 -2.92 18.51
N VAL A 9 -3.94 -2.90 17.87
CA VAL A 9 -4.18 -3.65 16.64
C VAL A 9 -3.14 -3.24 15.62
N LYS A 10 -2.33 -4.21 15.18
CA LYS A 10 -1.37 -4.00 14.10
C LYS A 10 -2.08 -4.13 12.76
N VAL A 11 -1.88 -3.16 11.88
CA VAL A 11 -2.49 -3.13 10.55
C VAL A 11 -1.43 -3.28 9.48
N ALA A 12 -1.65 -4.22 8.57
CA ALA A 12 -0.80 -4.46 7.41
C ALA A 12 -1.60 -4.27 6.12
N VAL A 13 -1.01 -3.59 5.15
CA VAL A 13 -1.61 -3.38 3.82
C VAL A 13 -0.68 -3.90 2.74
N ARG A 14 -1.24 -4.50 1.68
CA ARG A 14 -0.50 -5.01 0.52
C ARG A 14 -1.16 -4.54 -0.78
N VAL A 15 -0.39 -3.91 -1.65
CA VAL A 15 -0.83 -3.61 -3.03
C VAL A 15 -0.50 -4.81 -3.92
N ARG A 16 -1.51 -5.32 -4.63
CA ARG A 16 -1.30 -6.36 -5.64
C ARG A 16 -0.91 -5.75 -6.99
N PRO A 17 -0.13 -6.47 -7.81
CA PRO A 17 -0.02 -6.18 -9.24
C PRO A 17 -1.38 -6.12 -9.94
N PHE A 18 -1.40 -5.38 -11.04
CA PHE A 18 -2.51 -5.41 -11.98
C PHE A 18 -2.69 -6.81 -12.56
N ASN A 19 -3.95 -7.20 -12.74
CA ASN A 19 -4.27 -8.41 -13.48
C ASN A 19 -4.23 -8.13 -14.99
N LYS A 20 -4.25 -9.19 -15.80
CA LYS A 20 -4.19 -9.08 -17.26
C LYS A 20 -5.26 -8.15 -17.85
N ARG A 21 -6.50 -8.22 -17.34
CA ARG A 21 -7.61 -7.38 -17.81
C ARG A 21 -7.36 -5.90 -17.56
N GLU A 22 -6.84 -5.55 -16.39
CA GLU A 22 -6.54 -4.17 -16.00
C GLU A 22 -5.38 -3.59 -16.84
N LEU A 23 -4.38 -4.42 -17.15
CA LEU A 23 -3.28 -4.09 -18.06
C LEU A 23 -3.78 -3.87 -19.49
N ASP A 24 -4.60 -4.79 -20.01
CA ASP A 24 -5.17 -4.71 -21.37
C ASP A 24 -6.05 -3.45 -21.55
N LEU A 25 -6.70 -3.00 -20.47
CA LEU A 25 -7.51 -1.78 -20.43
C LEU A 25 -6.72 -0.50 -20.16
N GLY A 26 -5.40 -0.58 -19.91
CA GLY A 26 -4.57 0.58 -19.58
C GLY A 26 -5.03 1.30 -18.30
N THR A 27 -5.48 0.53 -17.30
CA THR A 27 -6.05 1.09 -16.06
C THR A 27 -4.99 1.86 -15.28
N LYS A 28 -5.32 3.07 -14.82
CA LYS A 28 -4.41 3.90 -14.01
C LYS A 28 -4.26 3.34 -12.59
N ALA A 29 -3.03 3.22 -12.10
CA ALA A 29 -2.76 2.95 -10.69
C ALA A 29 -3.06 4.19 -9.85
N VAL A 30 -3.96 4.03 -8.88
CA VAL A 30 -4.35 5.09 -7.95
C VAL A 30 -3.78 4.89 -6.55
N VAL A 31 -3.06 3.78 -6.32
CA VAL A 31 -2.38 3.51 -5.06
C VAL A 31 -0.89 3.52 -5.30
N ARG A 32 -0.18 4.36 -4.56
CA ARG A 32 1.29 4.42 -4.51
C ARG A 32 1.75 4.15 -3.09
N MET A 33 2.89 3.50 -2.93
CA MET A 33 3.53 3.36 -1.63
C MET A 33 4.91 4.03 -1.69
N CYS A 34 5.24 4.80 -0.67
CA CYS A 34 6.52 5.51 -0.58
C CYS A 34 6.92 5.62 0.90
N ASN A 35 8.15 5.25 1.24
CA ASN A 35 8.72 5.39 2.59
C ASN A 35 7.84 4.81 3.72
N GLY A 36 7.19 3.66 3.48
CA GLY A 36 6.27 3.03 4.46
C GLY A 36 4.89 3.68 4.56
N GLN A 37 4.58 4.67 3.72
CA GLN A 37 3.26 5.29 3.62
C GLN A 37 2.51 4.79 2.39
N THR A 38 1.19 4.66 2.51
CA THR A 38 0.28 4.35 1.41
C THR A 38 -0.44 5.63 0.98
N ILE A 39 -0.26 6.02 -0.27
CA ILE A 39 -0.85 7.21 -0.87
C ILE A 39 -1.94 6.76 -1.85
N LEU A 40 -3.17 7.21 -1.61
CA LEU A 40 -4.32 7.01 -2.49
C LEU A 40 -4.56 8.29 -3.29
N ASP A 41 -4.22 8.24 -4.57
CA ASP A 41 -4.55 9.29 -5.53
C ASP A 41 -6.03 9.21 -5.92
N HIS A 42 -6.63 10.36 -6.19
CA HIS A 42 -7.96 10.40 -6.78
C HIS A 42 -7.90 10.35 -8.31
N ILE A 43 -8.94 9.78 -8.91
CA ILE A 43 -9.12 9.75 -10.37
C ILE A 43 -9.42 11.17 -10.89
N SER A 44 -10.03 12.02 -10.07
CA SER A 44 -10.27 13.43 -10.37
C SER A 44 -9.17 14.30 -9.75
N ASP A 45 -8.50 15.10 -10.57
CA ASP A 45 -7.40 16.01 -10.16
C ASP A 45 -7.80 17.05 -9.11
N ASP A 46 -9.10 17.33 -8.96
CA ASP A 46 -9.60 18.31 -7.99
C ASP A 46 -9.49 17.86 -6.52
N LYS A 47 -9.15 16.58 -6.27
CA LYS A 47 -9.06 16.02 -4.92
C LYS A 47 -7.62 15.69 -4.56
N GLN A 48 -7.18 16.24 -3.43
CA GLN A 48 -5.84 15.95 -2.93
C GLN A 48 -5.65 14.45 -2.61
N PRO A 49 -4.46 13.91 -2.86
CA PRO A 49 -4.10 12.56 -2.47
C PRO A 49 -4.28 12.34 -0.97
N LYS A 50 -4.73 11.14 -0.58
CA LYS A 50 -4.85 10.75 0.83
C LYS A 50 -3.67 9.88 1.23
N THR A 51 -2.92 10.31 2.23
CA THR A 51 -1.79 9.55 2.77
C THR A 51 -2.18 8.82 4.04
N PHE A 52 -1.85 7.53 4.10
CA PHE A 52 -2.07 6.66 5.25
C PHE A 52 -0.73 6.08 5.71
N ALA A 53 -0.60 5.90 7.02
CA ALA A 53 0.52 5.20 7.64
C ALA A 53 -0.03 3.96 8.36
N PHE A 54 0.65 2.84 8.19
CA PHE A 54 0.31 1.54 8.77
C PHE A 54 1.55 0.94 9.44
N ASP A 55 1.36 -0.07 10.29
CA ASP A 55 2.48 -0.78 10.91
C ASP A 55 3.31 -1.53 9.85
N HIS A 56 2.65 -2.06 8.82
CA HIS A 56 3.30 -2.71 7.68
C HIS A 56 2.64 -2.30 6.36
N SER A 57 3.48 -1.99 5.36
CA SER A 57 3.02 -1.53 4.04
C SER A 57 3.86 -2.21 2.95
N PHE A 58 3.24 -3.14 2.22
CA PHE A 58 3.92 -4.00 1.24
C PHE A 58 3.56 -3.63 -0.19
N TYR A 59 4.56 -3.27 -1.00
CA TYR A 59 4.38 -2.87 -2.39
C TYR A 59 4.83 -3.99 -3.33
N SER A 60 3.94 -4.97 -3.56
CA SER A 60 4.26 -6.15 -4.38
C SER A 60 4.18 -5.90 -5.89
N THR A 61 4.30 -4.66 -6.37
CA THR A 61 4.12 -4.30 -7.79
C THR A 61 5.43 -4.07 -8.55
N ASP A 62 6.53 -3.74 -7.88
CA ASP A 62 7.86 -3.62 -8.49
C ASP A 62 8.83 -4.59 -7.79
N PRO A 63 9.32 -5.64 -8.48
CA PRO A 63 10.31 -6.58 -7.94
C PRO A 63 11.62 -5.94 -7.47
N ASN A 64 11.91 -4.70 -7.91
CA ASN A 64 13.10 -3.96 -7.54
C ASN A 64 12.88 -3.00 -6.36
N ASP A 65 11.65 -2.89 -5.85
CA ASP A 65 11.37 -2.05 -4.69
C ASP A 65 11.94 -2.70 -3.42
N PRO A 66 12.67 -1.98 -2.56
CA PRO A 66 13.16 -2.52 -1.29
C PRO A 66 12.02 -2.98 -0.35
N ASN A 67 10.77 -2.58 -0.59
CA ASN A 67 9.57 -3.01 0.14
C ASN A 67 8.74 -4.06 -0.64
N PHE A 68 9.32 -4.70 -1.66
CA PHE A 68 8.68 -5.77 -2.40
C PHE A 68 8.46 -7.00 -1.51
N ALA A 69 7.21 -7.26 -1.14
CA ALA A 69 6.83 -8.53 -0.52
C ALA A 69 6.58 -9.56 -1.62
N GLY A 70 7.64 -10.23 -2.06
CA GLY A 70 7.55 -11.40 -2.93
C GLY A 70 7.23 -12.64 -2.11
N GLU A 71 6.03 -13.21 -2.28
CA GLU A 71 5.49 -14.55 -1.92
C GLU A 71 5.91 -15.28 -0.61
N LEU A 72 6.83 -14.75 0.20
CA LEU A 72 7.44 -15.36 1.38
C LEU A 72 7.34 -14.45 2.60
N ALA A 73 6.13 -13.92 2.86
CA ALA A 73 5.77 -13.29 4.13
C ALA A 73 4.48 -13.90 4.67
#